data_AF-A0A2G5KP75-F1
#
_entry.id   AF-A0A2G5KP75-F1
#
_cell.length_a   1.000
_cell.length_b   1.000
_cell.length_c   1.000
_cell.angle_alpha   90.00
_cell.angle_beta   90.00
_cell.angle_gamma   90.00
#
_symmetry.space_group_name_H-M   'P 1'
#
loop_
_entity.id
_entity.type
_entity.pdbx_description
1 polymer ?
#
loop_
_entity_poly.entity_id
_entity_poly.type
_entity_poly.pdbx_seq_one_letter_code
_entity_poly.pdbx_strand_id
1 'polypeptide(L)'
;MNEIINGKNLDSILEYCLEIYKTDNGYIFSHDLKSKLFPDLTLDEVELLYEYLNDFRPKVLDVEIEGNPCLVKNGITERFFKNGGFTKIESELNSESDLSKTKENLDLEIKHLQKDKFVYEQKIRVQNDRIRNLTEDLKFISLIQKYWWFIGACIGLGWLLGEILGKIGLTS
;
A
#
# COMPACT_ATOMS: atom_id res chain seq x y z
N MET A 1 15.81 8.24 -12.27
CA MET A 1 17.04 8.85 -11.71
C MET A 1 18.10 8.65 -12.78
N ASN A 2 18.76 9.70 -13.26
CA ASN A 2 19.88 9.53 -14.20
C ASN A 2 20.95 8.71 -13.49
N GLU A 3 21.41 7.59 -14.06
CA GLU A 3 22.44 6.73 -13.44
C GLU A 3 23.71 7.51 -13.07
N ILE A 4 23.95 8.63 -13.75
CA ILE A 4 25.07 9.55 -13.51
C ILE A 4 24.91 10.28 -12.16
N ILE A 5 23.73 10.82 -11.85
CA ILE A 5 23.46 11.57 -10.62
C ILE A 5 23.03 10.58 -9.54
N ASN A 6 24.02 9.97 -8.89
CA ASN A 6 23.85 9.09 -7.75
C ASN A 6 24.70 9.54 -6.57
N GLY A 7 24.34 9.11 -5.36
CA GLY A 7 25.01 9.53 -4.14
C GLY A 7 26.49 9.20 -4.11
N LYS A 8 26.91 8.07 -4.70
CA LYS A 8 28.31 7.64 -4.76
C LYS A 8 29.18 8.59 -5.58
N ASN A 9 28.70 9.01 -6.75
CA ASN A 9 29.42 9.95 -7.62
C ASN A 9 29.54 11.32 -6.95
N LEU A 10 28.46 11.81 -6.34
CA LEU A 10 28.45 13.09 -5.63
C LEU A 10 29.37 13.05 -4.40
N ASP A 11 29.37 11.95 -3.64
CA ASP A 11 30.26 11.76 -2.50
C ASP A 11 31.72 11.67 -2.94
N SER A 12 32.01 11.10 -4.11
CA SER A 12 33.36 11.08 -4.67
C SER A 12 33.87 12.49 -5.00
N ILE A 13 32.98 13.37 -5.49
CA ILE A 13 33.30 14.80 -5.69
C ILE A 13 33.57 15.48 -4.34
N LEU A 14 32.72 15.25 -3.33
CA LEU A 14 32.92 15.82 -2.00
C LEU A 14 34.23 15.37 -1.36
N GLU A 15 34.55 14.08 -1.45
CA GLU A 15 35.80 13.51 -0.94
C GLU A 15 36.99 14.14 -1.64
N TYR A 16 36.95 14.24 -2.97
CA TYR A 16 37.99 14.88 -3.76
C TYR A 16 38.19 16.35 -3.38
N CYS A 17 37.09 17.10 -3.17
CA CYS A 17 37.16 18.46 -2.66
C CYS A 17 37.89 18.49 -1.31
N LEU A 18 37.46 17.67 -0.36
CA LEU A 18 38.07 17.62 0.97
C LEU A 18 39.56 17.27 0.94
N GLU A 19 40.02 16.42 0.02
CA GLU A 19 41.44 16.07 -0.15
C GLU A 19 42.25 17.21 -0.76
N ILE A 20 41.76 17.87 -1.81
CA ILE A 20 42.43 19.06 -2.37
C ILE A 20 42.59 20.12 -1.27
N TYR A 21 41.50 20.45 -0.57
CA TYR A 21 41.51 21.51 0.45
C TYR A 21 42.43 21.21 1.66
N LYS A 22 42.90 19.97 1.85
CA LYS A 22 43.94 19.66 2.85
C LYS A 22 45.35 20.04 2.39
N THR A 23 45.58 20.06 1.08
CA THR A 23 46.91 20.21 0.47
C THR A 23 47.09 21.56 -0.21
N ASP A 24 46.03 22.11 -0.78
CA ASP A 24 46.00 23.40 -1.46
C ASP A 24 44.60 24.03 -1.28
N ASN A 25 44.49 25.35 -1.13
CA ASN A 25 43.17 26.03 -1.05
C ASN A 25 42.57 26.19 -2.47
N GLY A 26 42.57 25.10 -3.23
CA GLY A 26 42.40 25.09 -4.67
C GLY A 26 40.96 25.08 -5.12
N TYR A 27 40.67 25.91 -6.12
CA TYR A 27 39.46 25.88 -6.93
C TYR A 27 39.39 24.58 -7.75
N ILE A 28 38.20 23.96 -7.80
CA ILE A 28 38.00 22.69 -8.52
C ILE A 28 37.07 22.89 -9.70
N PHE A 29 37.59 22.69 -10.91
CA PHE A 29 36.86 22.89 -12.15
C PHE A 29 36.29 21.58 -12.71
N SER A 30 35.28 21.68 -13.57
CA SER A 30 34.65 20.50 -14.22
C SER A 30 35.65 19.63 -15.00
N HIS A 31 36.65 20.23 -15.64
CA HIS A 31 37.69 19.50 -16.37
C HIS A 31 38.62 18.68 -15.45
N ASP A 32 38.87 19.14 -14.23
CA ASP A 32 39.62 18.39 -13.22
C ASP A 32 38.82 17.16 -12.77
N LEU A 33 37.53 17.34 -12.51
CA LEU A 33 36.64 16.24 -12.10
C LEU A 33 36.55 15.18 -13.20
N LYS A 34 36.38 15.59 -14.46
CA LYS A 34 36.38 14.66 -15.59
C LYS A 34 37.70 13.89 -15.69
N SER A 35 38.82 14.58 -15.67
CA SER A 35 40.13 13.93 -15.86
C SER A 35 40.53 13.02 -14.70
N LYS A 36 40.13 13.32 -13.47
CA LYS A 36 40.61 12.61 -12.26
C LYS A 36 39.59 11.65 -11.65
N LEU A 37 38.31 11.98 -11.66
CA LEU A 37 37.26 11.18 -11.01
C LEU A 37 36.41 10.41 -12.03
N PHE A 38 36.10 11.03 -13.17
CA PHE A 38 35.15 10.48 -14.14
C PHE A 38 35.69 10.47 -15.58
N PRO A 39 36.79 9.74 -15.85
CA PRO A 39 37.41 9.73 -17.17
C PRO A 39 36.50 9.12 -18.25
N ASP A 40 35.58 8.26 -17.84
CA ASP A 40 34.62 7.58 -18.70
C ASP A 40 33.37 8.43 -19.02
N LEU A 41 33.16 9.54 -18.29
CA LEU A 41 32.03 10.44 -18.53
C LEU A 41 32.40 11.55 -19.52
N THR A 42 31.39 12.01 -20.25
CA THR A 42 31.48 13.22 -21.08
C THR A 42 31.53 14.47 -20.21
N LEU A 43 32.00 15.59 -20.77
CA LEU A 43 32.07 16.85 -20.01
C LEU A 43 30.68 17.32 -19.58
N ASP A 44 29.69 17.22 -20.47
CA ASP A 44 28.29 17.58 -20.22
C ASP A 44 27.70 16.78 -19.04
N GLU A 45 28.02 15.49 -18.93
CA GLU A 45 27.57 14.66 -17.80
C GLU A 45 28.22 15.07 -16.47
N VAL A 46 29.48 15.50 -16.51
CA VAL A 46 30.17 16.05 -15.34
C VAL A 46 29.61 17.42 -14.96
N GLU A 47 29.25 18.25 -15.93
CA GLU A 47 28.57 19.53 -15.70
C GLU A 47 27.19 19.33 -15.07
N LEU A 48 26.45 18.29 -15.44
CA LEU A 48 25.19 17.92 -14.77
C LEU A 48 25.38 17.60 -13.28
N LEU A 49 26.44 16.86 -12.92
CA LEU A 49 26.78 16.62 -11.51
C LEU A 49 27.09 17.92 -10.77
N TYR A 50 27.74 18.85 -11.47
CA TYR A 50 28.11 20.15 -10.97
C TYR A 50 26.92 21.04 -10.66
N GLU A 51 26.00 21.15 -11.62
CA GLU A 51 24.75 21.89 -11.46
C GLU A 51 23.92 21.31 -10.32
N TYR A 52 23.85 19.98 -10.23
CA TYR A 52 23.15 19.31 -9.14
C TYR A 52 23.72 19.69 -7.76
N LEU A 53 25.05 19.72 -7.61
CA LEU A 53 25.68 20.14 -6.36
C LEU A 53 25.42 21.61 -6.02
N ASN A 54 25.38 22.49 -7.02
CA ASN A 54 25.09 23.92 -6.85
C ASN A 54 23.63 24.17 -6.41
N ASP A 55 22.70 23.42 -7.01
CA ASP A 55 21.27 23.54 -6.75
C ASP A 55 20.83 22.81 -5.49
N PHE A 56 21.64 21.88 -4.98
CA PHE A 56 21.34 21.13 -3.77
C PHE A 56 21.12 22.06 -2.56
N ARG A 57 20.09 21.74 -1.77
CA ARG A 57 19.74 22.45 -0.53
C ARG A 57 19.63 21.42 0.61
N PRO A 58 20.35 21.62 1.72
CA PRO A 58 21.21 22.76 2.07
C PRO A 58 22.49 22.82 1.21
N LYS A 59 23.04 24.03 0.99
CA LYS A 59 24.27 24.21 0.21
C LYS A 59 25.46 23.53 0.89
N VAL A 60 25.93 22.43 0.31
CA VAL A 60 27.06 21.65 0.83
C VAL A 60 28.40 22.07 0.23
N LEU A 61 28.37 22.77 -0.89
CA LEU A 61 29.50 23.37 -1.57
C LEU A 61 29.08 24.76 -2.04
N ASP A 62 30.03 25.68 -2.11
CA ASP A 62 29.85 26.95 -2.78
C ASP A 62 30.36 26.84 -4.22
N VAL A 63 29.77 27.63 -5.12
CA VAL A 63 30.21 27.74 -6.52
C VAL A 63 30.60 29.17 -6.78
N GLU A 64 31.86 29.39 -7.11
CA GLU A 64 32.37 30.69 -7.52
C GLU A 64 32.41 30.77 -9.05
N ILE A 65 31.91 31.88 -9.61
CA ILE A 65 31.66 32.06 -11.05
C ILE A 65 32.62 33.10 -11.66
N GLU A 66 33.61 33.62 -10.92
CA GLU A 66 34.55 34.58 -11.49
C GLU A 66 35.42 33.93 -12.59
N GLY A 67 35.06 34.18 -13.84
CA GLY A 67 35.72 33.62 -15.02
C GLY A 67 35.20 32.23 -15.41
N ASN A 68 35.44 31.22 -14.56
CA ASN A 68 35.01 29.84 -14.77
C ASN A 68 34.38 29.27 -13.49
N PRO A 69 33.23 28.58 -13.56
CA PRO A 69 32.63 27.93 -12.39
C PRO A 69 33.60 26.96 -11.70
N CYS A 70 33.81 27.16 -10.39
CA CYS A 70 34.66 26.31 -9.55
C CYS A 70 33.95 25.92 -8.24
N LEU A 71 34.19 24.68 -7.76
CA LEU A 71 33.61 24.17 -6.51
C LEU A 71 34.51 24.59 -5.37
N VAL A 72 33.89 25.19 -4.36
CA VAL A 72 34.56 25.67 -3.16
C VAL A 72 33.99 24.98 -1.92
N LYS A 73 34.88 24.44 -1.09
CA LYS A 73 34.50 23.87 0.20
C LYS A 73 33.93 24.99 1.08
N ASN A 74 32.82 24.71 1.73
CA ASN A 74 32.24 25.57 2.74
C ASN A 74 32.29 24.93 4.13
N GLY A 75 31.81 25.63 5.16
CA GLY A 75 31.80 25.13 6.54
C GLY A 75 30.92 23.90 6.79
N ILE A 76 30.06 23.54 5.84
CA ILE A 76 29.10 22.44 5.94
C ILE A 76 29.63 21.18 5.26
N THR A 77 30.43 21.31 4.19
CA THR A 77 30.92 20.20 3.35
C THR A 77 31.45 19.02 4.16
N GLU A 78 32.37 19.29 5.10
CA GLU A 78 33.04 18.24 5.86
C GLU A 78 32.10 17.55 6.85
N ARG A 79 31.21 18.33 7.49
CA ARG A 79 30.22 17.78 8.41
C ARG A 79 29.18 16.94 7.67
N PHE A 80 28.75 17.41 6.51
CA PHE A 80 27.82 16.70 5.64
C PHE A 80 28.40 15.35 5.19
N PHE A 81 29.64 15.35 4.70
CA PHE A 81 30.32 14.13 4.28
C PHE A 81 30.50 13.14 5.45
N LYS A 82 30.98 13.60 6.62
CA LYS A 82 31.13 12.76 7.82
C LYS A 82 29.81 12.19 8.34
N ASN A 83 28.69 12.83 8.05
CA ASN A 83 27.36 12.35 8.43
C ASN A 83 26.76 11.33 7.46
N GLY A 84 27.53 10.89 6.45
CA GLY A 84 27.14 9.86 5.48
C GLY A 84 26.89 10.36 4.07
N GLY A 85 27.03 11.68 3.82
CA GLY A 85 26.99 12.25 2.49
C GLY A 85 25.66 12.05 1.74
N PHE A 86 25.74 12.12 0.42
CA PHE A 86 24.61 11.91 -0.49
C PHE A 86 24.18 10.45 -0.54
N THR A 87 25.10 9.49 -0.39
CA THR A 87 24.78 8.06 -0.38
C THR A 87 23.79 7.73 0.74
N LYS A 88 23.96 8.32 1.92
CA LYS A 88 23.02 8.12 3.02
C LYS A 88 21.65 8.71 2.71
N ILE A 89 21.59 9.92 2.16
CA ILE A 89 20.31 10.56 1.78
C ILE A 89 19.56 9.71 0.75
N GLU A 90 20.27 9.22 -0.26
CA GLU A 90 19.69 8.34 -1.27
C GLU A 90 19.15 7.05 -0.65
N SER A 91 19.90 6.44 0.29
CA SER A 91 19.43 5.25 1.00
C SER A 91 18.18 5.51 1.85
N GLU A 92 18.12 6.66 2.53
CA GLU A 92 16.99 7.06 3.36
C GLU A 92 15.74 7.31 2.48
N LEU A 93 15.88 8.04 1.38
CA LEU A 93 14.78 8.28 0.42
C LEU A 93 14.25 6.98 -0.19
N ASN A 94 15.13 6.06 -0.56
CA ASN A 94 14.72 4.76 -1.09
C ASN A 94 13.98 3.95 -0.02
N SER A 95 14.47 3.97 1.22
CA SER A 95 13.81 3.29 2.34
C SER A 95 12.44 3.87 2.67
N GLU A 96 12.27 5.19 2.62
CA GLU A 96 10.99 5.86 2.82
C GLU A 96 10.00 5.55 1.69
N SER A 97 10.48 5.54 0.44
CA SER A 97 9.68 5.10 -0.70
C SER A 97 9.17 3.67 -0.51
N ASP A 98 10.03 2.75 -0.10
CA ASP A 98 9.63 1.35 0.09
C ASP A 98 8.70 1.16 1.30
N LEU A 99 8.89 1.94 2.36
CA LEU A 99 7.95 2.02 3.47
C LEU A 99 6.58 2.55 3.01
N SER A 100 6.55 3.55 2.14
CA SER A 100 5.30 4.13 1.61
C SER A 100 4.52 3.12 0.77
N LYS A 101 5.20 2.38 -0.12
CA LYS A 101 4.60 1.29 -0.91
C LYS A 101 4.09 0.17 -0.02
N THR A 102 4.85 -0.19 1.01
CA THR A 102 4.44 -1.22 1.99
C THR A 102 3.18 -0.80 2.72
N LYS A 103 3.11 0.47 3.16
CA LYS A 103 1.92 1.03 3.81
C LYS A 103 0.70 1.04 2.88
N GLU A 104 0.88 1.44 1.63
CA GLU A 104 -0.19 1.44 0.64
C GLU A 104 -0.73 0.02 0.40
N ASN A 105 0.15 -0.97 0.27
CA ASN A 105 -0.24 -2.37 0.14
C ASN A 105 -1.00 -2.88 1.35
N LEU A 106 -0.55 -2.55 2.57
CA LEU A 106 -1.24 -2.92 3.80
C LEU A 106 -2.63 -2.26 3.90
N ASP A 107 -2.77 -1.01 3.50
CA ASP A 107 -4.06 -0.33 3.48
C ASP A 107 -5.03 -0.96 2.46
N LEU A 108 -4.52 -1.41 1.32
CA LEU A 108 -5.31 -2.16 0.33
C LEU A 108 -5.74 -3.53 0.89
N GLU A 109 -4.83 -4.25 1.55
CA GLU A 109 -5.12 -5.54 2.18
C GLU A 109 -6.19 -5.41 3.28
N ILE A 110 -6.09 -4.39 4.14
CA ILE A 110 -7.09 -4.09 5.16
C ILE A 110 -8.47 -3.84 4.53
N LYS A 111 -8.54 -3.05 3.45
CA LYS A 111 -9.80 -2.80 2.73
C LYS A 111 -10.39 -4.08 2.15
N HIS A 112 -9.55 -4.95 1.58
CA HIS A 112 -9.98 -6.25 1.08
C HIS A 112 -10.55 -7.13 2.20
N LEU A 113 -9.85 -7.25 3.32
CA LEU A 113 -10.30 -8.02 4.48
C LEU A 113 -11.61 -7.48 5.07
N GLN A 114 -11.80 -6.16 5.12
CA GLN A 114 -13.05 -5.56 5.57
C GLN A 114 -14.22 -5.90 4.63
N LYS A 115 -13.99 -5.85 3.31
CA LYS A 115 -14.99 -6.24 2.32
C LYS A 115 -15.35 -7.72 2.46
N ASP A 116 -14.36 -8.59 2.60
CA ASP A 116 -14.58 -10.03 2.75
C ASP A 116 -15.34 -10.33 4.04
N LYS A 117 -14.96 -9.70 5.15
CA LYS A 117 -15.70 -9.80 6.42
C LYS A 117 -17.17 -9.43 6.25
N PHE A 118 -17.46 -8.32 5.56
CA PHE A 118 -18.84 -7.91 5.30
C PHE A 118 -19.62 -8.93 4.47
N VAL A 119 -19.00 -9.51 3.44
CA VAL A 119 -19.60 -10.58 2.63
C VAL A 119 -19.86 -11.83 3.47
N TYR A 120 -18.92 -12.21 4.34
CA TYR A 120 -19.10 -13.34 5.27
C TYR A 120 -20.26 -13.10 6.25
N GLU A 121 -20.36 -11.90 6.84
CA GLU A 121 -21.46 -11.54 7.72
C GLU A 121 -22.82 -11.63 7.02
N GLN A 122 -22.92 -11.19 5.76
CA GLN A 122 -24.14 -11.34 4.98
C GLN A 122 -24.49 -12.82 4.74
N LYS A 123 -23.51 -13.66 4.39
CA LYS A 123 -23.73 -15.10 4.20
C LYS A 123 -24.25 -15.75 5.48
N ILE A 124 -23.70 -15.38 6.65
CA ILE A 124 -24.17 -15.87 7.95
C ILE A 124 -25.62 -15.45 8.20
N ARG A 125 -26.00 -14.20 7.90
CA ARG A 125 -27.40 -13.74 8.05
C ARG A 125 -28.36 -14.56 7.18
N VAL A 126 -28.02 -14.77 5.91
CA VAL A 126 -28.83 -15.58 4.99
C VAL A 126 -28.94 -17.03 5.47
N GLN A 127 -27.85 -17.62 5.97
CA GLN A 127 -27.90 -18.97 6.54
C GLN A 127 -28.75 -19.05 7.81
N ASN A 128 -28.65 -18.06 8.70
CA ASN A 128 -29.48 -17.99 9.90
C ASN A 128 -30.96 -17.86 9.56
N ASP A 129 -31.32 -17.06 8.54
CA ASP A 129 -32.70 -16.96 8.06
C ASP A 129 -33.21 -18.29 7.50
N ARG A 130 -32.38 -19.02 6.75
CA ARG A 130 -32.73 -20.37 6.28
C ARG A 130 -32.96 -21.33 7.43
N ILE A 131 -32.10 -21.31 8.45
CA ILE A 131 -32.24 -22.14 9.66
C ILE A 131 -33.55 -21.79 10.39
N ARG A 132 -33.87 -20.51 10.53
CA ARG A 132 -35.13 -20.06 11.16
C ARG A 132 -36.34 -20.60 10.39
N ASN A 133 -36.38 -20.43 9.07
CA ASN A 133 -37.49 -20.91 8.25
C ASN A 133 -37.64 -22.44 8.36
N LEU A 134 -36.54 -23.18 8.26
CA LEU A 134 -36.55 -24.64 8.45
C LEU A 134 -37.04 -25.04 9.86
N THR A 135 -36.70 -24.25 10.89
CA THR A 135 -37.17 -24.49 12.26
C THR A 135 -38.66 -24.22 12.40
N GLU A 136 -39.18 -23.17 11.75
CA GLU A 136 -40.61 -22.86 11.71
C GLU A 136 -41.39 -23.94 10.96
N ASP A 137 -40.89 -24.40 9.81
CA ASP A 137 -41.48 -25.51 9.06
C ASP A 137 -41.53 -26.79 9.88
N LEU A 138 -40.44 -27.13 10.58
CA LEU A 138 -40.38 -28.29 11.48
C LEU A 138 -41.38 -28.17 12.64
N LYS A 139 -41.52 -26.98 13.24
CA LYS A 139 -42.53 -26.72 14.28
C LYS A 139 -43.95 -26.87 13.73
N PHE A 140 -44.21 -26.39 12.52
CA PHE A 140 -45.51 -26.51 11.87
C PHE A 140 -45.87 -27.97 11.58
N ILE A 141 -44.93 -28.75 11.03
CA ILE A 141 -45.10 -30.20 10.82
C ILE A 141 -45.36 -30.92 12.15
N SER A 142 -44.59 -30.59 13.20
CA SER A 142 -44.79 -31.15 14.54
C SER A 142 -46.18 -30.83 15.11
N LEU A 143 -46.68 -29.61 14.91
CA LEU A 143 -48.03 -29.21 15.31
C LEU A 143 -49.10 -30.01 14.56
N ILE A 144 -48.99 -30.14 13.23
CA ILE A 144 -49.91 -30.96 12.42
C ILE A 144 -49.93 -32.40 12.93
N GLN A 145 -48.76 -32.99 13.20
CA GLN A 145 -48.67 -34.35 13.72
C GLN A 145 -49.38 -34.49 15.07
N LYS A 146 -49.25 -33.51 15.96
CA LYS A 146 -49.93 -33.50 17.27
C LYS A 146 -51.45 -33.42 17.16
N TYR A 147 -51.97 -32.68 16.18
CA TYR A 147 -53.42 -32.49 15.98
C TYR A 147 -54.03 -33.40 14.90
N TRP A 148 -53.27 -34.37 14.40
CA TRP A 148 -53.73 -35.29 13.34
C TRP A 148 -55.00 -36.06 13.72
N TRP A 149 -55.10 -36.48 14.98
CA TRP A 149 -56.29 -37.17 15.51
C TRP A 149 -57.56 -36.30 15.46
N PHE A 150 -57.42 -34.98 15.64
CA PHE A 150 -58.54 -34.04 15.59
C PHE A 150 -59.06 -33.88 14.16
N ILE A 151 -58.14 -33.74 13.19
CA ILE A 151 -58.47 -33.71 11.77
C ILE A 151 -59.22 -34.99 11.37
N GLY A 152 -58.72 -36.16 11.80
CA GLY A 152 -59.38 -37.44 11.56
C GLY A 152 -60.78 -37.54 12.17
N ALA A 153 -60.98 -37.02 13.39
CA ALA A 153 -62.28 -37.01 14.05
C ALA A 153 -63.31 -36.14 13.30
N CYS A 154 -62.91 -34.95 12.82
CA CYS A 154 -63.78 -34.08 12.03
C CYS A 154 -64.21 -34.73 10.71
N ILE A 155 -63.28 -35.40 10.00
CA ILE A 155 -63.59 -36.12 8.76
C ILE A 155 -64.57 -37.26 9.03
N GLY A 156 -64.34 -38.05 10.08
CA GLY A 156 -65.24 -39.14 10.48
C GLY A 156 -66.65 -38.66 10.83
N LEU A 157 -66.76 -37.56 11.59
CA LEU A 157 -68.05 -36.95 11.92
C LEU A 157 -68.78 -36.41 10.68
N GLY A 158 -68.05 -35.76 9.76
CA GLY A 158 -68.62 -35.29 8.50
C GLY A 158 -69.15 -36.43 7.62
N TRP A 159 -68.42 -37.54 7.56
CA TRP A 159 -68.86 -38.73 6.82
C TRP A 159 -70.13 -39.34 7.43
N LEU A 160 -70.18 -39.44 8.75
CA LEU A 160 -71.32 -39.97 9.49
C LEU A 160 -72.57 -39.08 9.35
N LEU A 161 -72.40 -37.75 9.43
CA LEU A 161 -73.48 -36.79 9.17
C LEU A 161 -73.98 -36.87 7.73
N GLY A 162 -73.08 -37.02 6.76
CA GLY A 162 -73.43 -37.21 5.35
C GLY A 162 -74.24 -38.48 5.12
N GLU A 163 -73.89 -39.59 5.78
CA GLU A 163 -74.64 -40.84 5.70
C GLU A 163 -76.04 -40.73 6.31
N ILE A 164 -76.17 -40.03 7.45
CA ILE A 164 -77.47 -39.76 8.09
C ILE A 164 -78.36 -38.90 7.19
N LEU A 165 -77.82 -37.80 6.65
CA LEU A 165 -78.54 -36.93 5.71
C LEU A 165 -78.92 -37.66 4.43
N GLY A 166 -78.04 -38.53 3.91
CA GLY A 166 -78.33 -39.38 2.75
C GLY A 166 -79.46 -40.37 3.00
N LYS A 167 -79.52 -40.98 4.19
CA LYS A 167 -80.63 -41.88 4.58
C LYS A 167 -81.96 -41.15 4.76
N ILE A 168 -81.94 -39.91 5.25
CA ILE A 168 -83.15 -39.08 5.41
C ILE A 168 -83.64 -38.53 4.06
N GLY A 169 -82.74 -38.25 3.12
CA GLY A 169 -83.07 -37.75 1.78
C GLY A 169 -83.50 -38.82 0.77
N LEU A 170 -83.30 -40.11 1.05
CA LEU A 170 -83.71 -41.24 0.19
C LEU A 170 -85.09 -41.81 0.53
N THR A 171 -85.83 -41.16 1.44
CA THR A 171 -87.24 -41.44 1.73
C THR A 171 -88.14 -40.29 1.28
N SER A 172 -87.94 -39.78 0.06
CA SER A 172 -88.96 -39.03 -0.69
C SER A 172 -89.07 -39.56 -2.11
#